data_AF-A0A0G4QB79-F1
#
_entry.id   AF-A0A0G4QB79-F1
#
_cell.length_a   1.000
_cell.length_b   1.000
_cell.length_c   1.000
_cell.angle_alpha   90.00
_cell.angle_beta   90.00
_cell.angle_gamma   90.00
#
_symmetry.space_group_name_H-M   'P 1'
#
loop_
_entity.id
_entity.type
_entity.pdbx_description
1 polymer ?
#
loop_
_entity_poly.entity_id
_entity_poly.type
_entity_poly.pdbx_seq_one_letter_code
_entity_poly.pdbx_strand_id
1 'polypeptide(L)' 'MKGKQYQCHDCGDEIKIIQSHDQPSNTYGFIIQCLNCGYEAGLFDTIEDAEMVIKCNSQGCNEEE' A
#
# COMPACT_ATOMS: atom_id res chain seq x y z
N MET A 1 11.57 -2.10 -17.61
CA MET A 1 11.45 -2.43 -16.17
C MET A 1 10.00 -2.78 -15.92
N LYS A 2 9.68 -4.05 -15.61
CA LYS A 2 8.30 -4.43 -15.28
C LYS A 2 8.00 -3.89 -13.88
N GLY A 3 7.30 -2.76 -13.79
CA GLY A 3 6.76 -2.30 -12.51
C GLY A 3 5.90 -3.43 -11.95
N LYS A 4 6.14 -3.82 -10.69
CA LYS A 4 5.28 -4.80 -10.02
C LYS A 4 3.90 -4.17 -9.91
N GLN A 5 2.92 -4.75 -10.59
CA GLN A 5 1.53 -4.31 -10.50
C GLN A 5 0.89 -5.03 -9.31
N TYR A 6 0.41 -4.25 -8.36
CA TYR A 6 -0.28 -4.74 -7.18
C TYR A 6 -1.79 -4.70 -7.43
N GLN A 7 -2.54 -5.67 -6.91
CA GLN A 7 -4.00 -5.69 -7.04
C GLN A 7 -4.68 -5.41 -5.70
N CYS A 8 -5.74 -4.60 -5.74
CA CYS A 8 -6.57 -4.27 -4.61
C CYS A 8 -7.40 -5.46 -4.19
N HIS A 9 -7.44 -5.72 -2.89
CA HIS A 9 -8.22 -6.81 -2.33
C HIS A 9 -9.72 -6.58 -2.55
N ASP A 10 -10.21 -5.35 -2.31
CA ASP A 10 -11.65 -5.04 -2.37
C ASP A 10 -12.23 -5.00 -3.78
N CYS A 11 -11.49 -4.46 -4.75
CA CYS A 11 -12.01 -4.24 -6.11
C CYS A 11 -11.24 -4.98 -7.21
N GLY A 12 -10.09 -5.59 -6.92
CA GLY A 12 -9.26 -6.30 -7.90
C GLY A 12 -8.45 -5.39 -8.84
N ASP A 13 -8.62 -4.07 -8.75
CA ASP A 13 -7.94 -3.07 -9.57
C ASP A 13 -6.48 -2.82 -9.14
N GLU A 14 -5.76 -2.04 -9.93
CA GLU A 14 -4.36 -1.73 -9.64
C GLU A 14 -4.21 -0.84 -8.39
N ILE A 15 -3.34 -1.28 -7.49
CA ILE A 15 -2.80 -0.49 -6.38
C ILE A 15 -1.49 0.16 -6.82
N LYS A 16 -1.30 1.41 -6.40
CA LYS A 16 -0.02 2.12 -6.51
C LYS A 16 0.50 2.51 -5.14
N ILE A 17 1.81 2.47 -5.01
CA ILE A 17 2.53 3.04 -3.88
C ILE A 17 2.94 4.44 -4.29
N ILE A 18 2.46 5.46 -3.59
CA ILE A 18 2.79 6.85 -3.86
C ILE A 18 3.50 7.46 -2.65
N GLN A 19 4.45 8.36 -2.90
CA GLN A 19 5.08 9.10 -1.82
C GLN A 19 4.10 10.17 -1.32
N SER A 20 3.84 10.17 -0.02
CA SER A 20 3.00 11.16 0.65
C SER A 20 3.81 11.92 1.69
N HIS A 21 3.45 13.18 1.89
CA HIS A 21 4.00 14.02 2.93
C HIS A 21 2.86 14.40 3.86
N ASP A 22 2.92 13.87 5.07
CA ASP A 22 2.01 14.26 6.12
C ASP A 22 2.49 15.59 6.72
N GLN A 23 1.90 16.69 6.26
CA GLN A 23 2.20 18.03 6.77
C GLN A 23 2.02 18.19 8.29
N PRO A 24 0.98 17.65 8.95
CA PRO A 24 0.81 17.86 10.39
C PRO A 24 1.90 17.18 11.23
N SER A 25 2.42 16.03 10.82
CA SER A 25 3.56 15.38 11.49
C SER A 25 4.92 15.73 10.88
N ASN A 26 4.94 16.48 9.77
CA ASN A 26 6.12 16.74 8.94
C ASN A 26 6.90 15.45 8.56
N THR A 27 6.16 14.37 8.29
CA THR A 27 6.73 13.05 8.00
C THR A 27 6.57 12.73 6.52
N TYR A 28 7.66 12.30 5.89
CA TYR A 28 7.63 11.77 4.53
C TYR A 28 7.51 10.26 4.60
N GLY A 29 6.60 9.71 3.82
CA GLY A 29 6.44 8.28 3.70
C GLY A 29 5.81 7.86 2.39
N PHE A 30 5.42 6.60 2.33
CA PHE A 30 4.78 5.97 1.20
C PHE A 30 3.41 5.50 1.63
N ILE A 31 2.41 5.72 0.79
CA ILE A 31 1.04 5.28 1.05
C ILE A 31 0.61 4.35 -0.07
N ILE A 32 -0.18 3.35 0.29
CA ILE A 32 -0.76 2.40 -0.64
C ILE A 32 -2.11 2.97 -1.06
N GLN A 33 -2.31 3.29 -2.34
CA GLN A 33 -3.55 3.86 -2.85
C GLN A 33 -4.10 3.01 -4.01
N CYS A 34 -5.38 2.66 -3.93
CA CYS A 34 -6.11 2.09 -5.05
C CYS A 34 -6.79 3.22 -5.86
N LEU A 35 -6.53 3.24 -7.17
CA LEU A 35 -7.06 4.27 -8.06
C LEU A 35 -8.54 4.10 -8.40
N ASN A 36 -9.13 2.92 -8.15
CA ASN A 36 -10.52 2.65 -8.51
C ASN A 36 -11.49 2.81 -7.34
N CYS A 37 -11.21 2.16 -6.20
CA CYS A 37 -12.10 2.22 -5.03
C CYS A 37 -11.76 3.35 -4.04
N GLY A 38 -10.61 4.02 -4.20
CA GLY A 38 -10.16 5.04 -3.26
C GLY A 38 -9.65 4.49 -1.93
N TYR A 39 -9.36 3.18 -1.85
CA TYR A 39 -8.70 2.58 -0.69
C TYR A 39 -7.31 3.19 -0.48
N GLU A 40 -7.04 3.63 0.73
CA GLU A 40 -5.75 4.16 1.16
C GLU A 40 -5.29 3.46 2.43
N ALA A 41 -4.04 3.00 2.46
CA ALA A 41 -3.48 2.34 3.63
C ALA A 41 -2.09 2.87 4.00
N GLY A 42 -1.98 3.23 5.28
CA GLY A 42 -0.75 3.48 6.02
C GLY A 42 0.10 4.64 5.52
N LEU A 43 1.03 5.09 6.36
CA LEU A 43 2.19 5.90 5.97
C LEU A 43 3.43 5.07 6.33
N PHE A 44 4.11 4.55 5.33
CA PHE A 44 5.27 3.69 5.47
C PHE A 44 6.56 4.48 5.28
N ASP A 45 7.59 4.20 6.07
CA ASP A 45 8.89 4.85 5.89
C ASP A 45 9.58 4.42 4.58
N THR A 46 9.33 3.19 4.13
CA THR A 46 9.94 2.61 2.93
C THR A 46 8.91 2.01 1.96
N ILE A 47 9.30 1.90 0.68
CA ILE A 47 8.50 1.21 -0.33
C ILE A 47 8.39 -0.29 0.00
N GLU A 48 9.44 -0.90 0.58
CA GLU A 48 9.44 -2.32 0.91
C GLU A 48 8.39 -2.68 1.97
N ASP A 49 8.21 -1.83 2.99
CA ASP A 49 7.14 -2.01 3.99
C ASP A 49 5.75 -1.95 3.35
N ALA A 50 5.53 -0.97 2.46
CA ALA A 50 4.30 -0.88 1.69
C ALA A 50 4.08 -2.13 0.81
N GLU A 51 5.13 -2.63 0.14
CA GLU A 51 5.06 -3.87 -0.65
C GLU A 51 4.74 -5.10 0.23
N MET A 52 5.30 -5.18 1.45
CA MET A 52 5.00 -6.27 2.39
C MET A 52 3.53 -6.26 2.79
N VAL A 53 2.96 -5.09 3.13
CA VAL A 53 1.55 -4.98 3.51
C VAL A 53 0.62 -5.36 2.36
N ILE A 54 0.94 -5.01 1.11
CA ILE A 54 0.14 -5.43 -0.04
C ILE A 54 0.19 -6.96 -0.21
N LYS A 55 1.37 -7.57 -0.11
CA LYS A 55 1.52 -9.03 -0.20
C LYS A 55 0.80 -9.75 0.95
N CYS A 56 0.85 -9.16 2.14
CA CYS A 56 0.21 -9.68 3.34
C CYS A 56 -1.33 -9.60 3.21
N ASN A 57 -1.87 -8.52 2.65
CA ASN A 57 -3.31 -8.39 2.38
C ASN A 57 -3.79 -9.28 1.22
N SER A 58 -2.96 -9.52 0.19
CA SER A 58 -3.33 -10.41 -0.91
C SER A 58 -3.27 -11.89 -0.55
N GLN A 59 -2.42 -12.26 0.42
CA GLN A 59 -2.30 -13.63 0.89
C GLN A 59 -3.11 -13.91 2.16
N GLY A 60 -3.71 -12.88 2.78
CA GLY A 60 -4.32 -12.99 4.09
C GLY A 60 -3.26 -13.41 5.09
N CYS A 61 -2.53 -12.46 5.67
CA CYS A 61 -1.77 -12.75 6.88
C CYS A 61 -2.78 -13.11 7.97
N ASN A 62 -3.09 -14.40 8.07
CA ASN A 62 -3.47 -14.97 9.33
C ASN A 62 -2.32 -14.64 10.28
N GLU A 63 -2.55 -13.68 11.16
CA GLU A 63 -2.01 -13.78 12.51
C GLU A 63 -2.58 -15.09 13.08
N GLU A 64 -1.87 -16.21 12.86
CA GLU A 64 -2.04 -17.39 13.70
C GLU A 64 -1.51 -17.00 15.09
N GLU A 65 -2.48 -16.66 15.95
CA GLU A 65 -2.59 -16.85 17.41
C GLU A 65 -1.41 -16.47 18.34
#